data_AF-A0A2W6CUA2-F1
#
_entry.id   AF-A0A2W6CUA2-F1
#
_cell.length_a   1.000
_cell.length_b   1.000
_cell.length_c   1.000
_cell.angle_alpha   90.00
_cell.angle_beta   90.00
_cell.angle_gamma   90.00
#
_symmetry.space_group_name_H-M   'P 1'
#
loop_
_entity.id
_entity.type
_entity.pdbx_description
1 polymer ?
#
loop_
_entity_poly.entity_id
_entity_poly.type
_entity_poly.pdbx_seq_one_letter_code
_entity_poly.pdbx_strand_id
1 'polypeptide(L)'
;MGGIFDKYRTLHELLFRDTVQAVVDWQRGVMGEEEFRAFIRWRDGLCRLDMDASSFNCYYVDVLAEEFEDAKFIFAIRDCFSWFDSMLGMALAMHEETPPWMLEYFRRFLGPGFELELTEHPDELHMRLPGMVDAGMRYWSTVNQFMLHALPAPRSLVVRTHELSHSLPRLAAFVGIPPETLVPKLMHLNEARTTHRLLRAVDPAFLSDVVEEHGTELMREFFPKVTLAGFLGGARPA
;
A
#
# COMPACT_ATOMS: atom_id res chain seq x y z
N MET A 1 -7.23 -6.59 1.46
CA MET A 1 -8.51 -6.45 0.71
C MET A 1 -8.95 -7.77 0.06
N GLY A 2 -8.04 -8.57 -0.50
CA GLY A 2 -8.41 -9.84 -1.18
C GLY A 2 -9.30 -10.80 -0.38
N GLY A 3 -9.08 -10.94 0.94
CA GLY A 3 -9.92 -11.81 1.79
C GLY A 3 -11.42 -11.46 1.81
N ILE A 4 -11.80 -10.21 1.52
CA ILE A 4 -13.22 -9.81 1.44
C ILE A 4 -13.93 -10.54 0.29
N PHE A 5 -13.19 -10.88 -0.76
CA PHE A 5 -13.65 -11.52 -1.99
C PHE A 5 -13.29 -13.01 -2.02
N ASP A 6 -13.15 -13.67 -0.86
CA ASP A 6 -12.76 -15.08 -0.74
C ASP A 6 -13.70 -16.06 -1.47
N LYS A 7 -14.96 -15.69 -1.69
CA LYS A 7 -15.92 -16.47 -2.50
C LYS A 7 -15.70 -16.36 -4.02
N TYR A 8 -14.75 -15.54 -4.45
CA TYR A 8 -14.38 -15.29 -5.84
C TYR A 8 -12.95 -15.76 -6.10
N ARG A 9 -12.55 -15.87 -7.38
CA ARG A 9 -11.18 -16.23 -7.74
C ARG A 9 -10.26 -15.05 -7.42
N THR A 10 -9.73 -15.06 -6.21
CA THR A 10 -8.91 -13.98 -5.67
C THR A 10 -7.56 -14.54 -5.24
N LEU A 11 -6.48 -13.85 -5.60
CA LEU A 11 -5.16 -14.13 -5.05
C LEU A 11 -4.54 -12.85 -4.51
N HIS A 12 -3.71 -13.00 -3.48
CA HIS A 12 -2.92 -11.92 -2.90
C HIS A 12 -1.49 -12.02 -3.42
N GLU A 13 -0.97 -10.92 -3.97
CA GLU A 13 0.41 -10.81 -4.46
C GLU A 13 0.78 -11.91 -5.49
N LEU A 14 -0.09 -12.20 -6.47
CA LEU A 14 0.16 -13.22 -7.50
C LEU A 14 1.47 -12.91 -8.26
N LEU A 15 2.40 -13.87 -8.27
CA LEU A 15 3.74 -13.76 -8.86
C LEU A 15 4.51 -12.53 -8.35
N PHE A 16 4.47 -12.30 -7.03
CA PHE A 16 5.04 -11.10 -6.41
C PHE A 16 6.46 -10.77 -6.89
N ARG A 17 7.39 -11.71 -6.74
CA ARG A 17 8.80 -11.51 -7.11
C ARG A 17 8.94 -11.17 -8.59
N ASP A 18 8.33 -11.97 -9.46
CA ASP A 18 8.47 -11.82 -10.92
C ASP A 18 7.84 -10.51 -11.40
N THR A 19 6.71 -10.12 -10.81
CA THR A 19 6.02 -8.87 -11.16
C THR A 19 6.78 -7.65 -10.68
N VAL A 20 7.32 -7.66 -9.45
CA VAL A 20 8.19 -6.58 -8.96
C VAL A 20 9.44 -6.46 -9.82
N GLN A 21 10.05 -7.58 -10.22
CA GLN A 21 11.21 -7.57 -11.10
C GLN A 21 10.87 -6.98 -12.48
N ALA A 22 9.76 -7.39 -13.09
CA ALA A 22 9.30 -6.83 -14.37
C ALA A 22 9.04 -5.31 -14.28
N VAL A 23 8.44 -4.83 -13.18
CA VAL A 23 8.25 -3.40 -12.92
C VAL A 23 9.60 -2.68 -12.84
N VAL A 24 10.57 -3.24 -12.13
CA VAL A 24 11.92 -2.66 -12.01
C VAL A 24 12.61 -2.60 -13.37
N ASP A 25 12.56 -3.67 -14.14
CA ASP A 25 13.21 -3.75 -15.45
C ASP A 25 12.57 -2.79 -16.45
N TRP A 26 11.23 -2.64 -16.41
CA TRP A 26 10.51 -1.66 -17.22
C TRP A 26 10.88 -0.23 -16.84
N GLN A 27 10.87 0.11 -15.55
CA GLN A 27 11.24 1.44 -15.06
C GLN A 27 12.69 1.82 -15.36
N ARG A 28 13.59 0.83 -15.49
CA ARG A 28 15.00 1.02 -15.87
C ARG A 28 15.24 1.01 -17.38
N GLY A 29 14.21 0.74 -18.18
CA GLY A 29 14.33 0.58 -19.64
C GLY A 29 15.07 -0.68 -20.09
N VAL A 30 15.26 -1.66 -19.19
CA VAL A 30 15.77 -2.99 -19.52
C VAL A 30 14.70 -3.80 -20.25
N MET A 31 13.46 -3.70 -19.78
CA MET A 31 12.27 -4.26 -20.41
C MET A 31 11.54 -3.14 -21.17
N GLY A 32 11.20 -3.39 -22.44
CA GLY A 32 10.43 -2.43 -23.24
C GLY A 32 8.96 -2.32 -22.80
N GLU A 33 8.27 -1.23 -23.15
CA GLU A 33 6.86 -1.04 -22.78
C GLU A 33 5.95 -2.16 -23.32
N GLU A 34 6.08 -2.50 -24.61
CA GLU A 34 5.31 -3.59 -25.24
C GLU A 34 5.58 -4.95 -24.58
N GLU A 35 6.82 -5.19 -24.16
CA GLU A 35 7.21 -6.41 -23.46
C GLU A 35 6.58 -6.47 -22.06
N PHE A 36 6.60 -5.35 -21.33
CA PHE A 36 5.96 -5.24 -20.04
C PHE A 36 4.44 -5.43 -20.14
N ARG A 37 3.77 -4.79 -21.10
CA ARG A 37 2.33 -4.99 -21.37
C ARG A 37 2.02 -6.45 -21.70
N ALA A 38 2.86 -7.10 -22.53
CA ALA A 38 2.71 -8.52 -22.83
C ALA A 38 2.85 -9.40 -21.59
N PHE A 39 3.79 -9.09 -20.69
CA PHE A 39 3.93 -9.77 -19.40
C PHE A 39 2.68 -9.60 -18.53
N ILE A 40 2.11 -8.38 -18.45
CA ILE A 40 0.88 -8.11 -17.67
C ILE A 40 -0.32 -8.89 -18.23
N ARG A 41 -0.52 -8.89 -19.56
CA ARG A 41 -1.58 -9.69 -20.21
C ARG A 41 -1.40 -11.18 -19.96
N TRP A 42 -0.17 -11.69 -20.04
CA TRP A 42 0.14 -13.08 -19.73
C TRP A 42 -0.19 -13.42 -18.27
N ARG A 43 0.23 -12.58 -17.32
CA ARG A 43 -0.02 -12.75 -15.88
C ARG A 43 -1.51 -12.83 -15.57
N ASP A 44 -2.32 -11.95 -16.13
CA ASP A 44 -3.79 -12.00 -15.99
C ASP A 44 -4.37 -13.33 -16.50
N GLY A 45 -3.90 -13.77 -17.67
CA GLY A 45 -4.34 -15.01 -18.32
C GLY A 45 -4.03 -16.30 -17.56
N LEU A 46 -3.04 -16.32 -16.66
CA LEU A 46 -2.63 -17.51 -15.90
C LEU A 46 -3.72 -18.03 -14.97
N CYS A 47 -4.34 -17.11 -14.21
CA CYS A 47 -5.30 -17.47 -13.17
C CYS A 47 -6.72 -16.97 -13.48
N ARG A 48 -6.86 -16.00 -14.41
CA ARG A 48 -8.15 -15.37 -14.76
C ARG A 48 -8.91 -14.97 -13.51
N LEU A 49 -8.25 -14.24 -12.63
CA LEU A 49 -8.80 -13.86 -11.33
C LEU A 49 -10.02 -12.95 -11.52
N ASP A 50 -10.99 -13.07 -10.63
CA ASP A 50 -12.08 -12.11 -10.50
C ASP A 50 -11.60 -10.85 -9.73
N MET A 51 -10.57 -11.01 -8.88
CA MET A 51 -9.94 -9.93 -8.12
C MET A 51 -8.43 -10.19 -7.97
N ASP A 52 -7.62 -9.25 -8.44
CA ASP A 52 -6.18 -9.19 -8.15
C ASP A 52 -5.94 -8.19 -7.01
N ALA A 53 -5.51 -8.69 -5.85
CA ALA A 53 -5.23 -7.88 -4.67
C ALA A 53 -3.72 -7.85 -4.38
N SER A 54 -2.99 -7.00 -5.11
CA SER A 54 -1.53 -6.91 -5.00
C SER A 54 -1.07 -5.48 -4.70
N SER A 55 -0.13 -5.34 -3.77
CA SER A 55 0.42 -4.04 -3.33
C SER A 55 1.23 -3.35 -4.42
N PHE A 56 1.86 -4.11 -5.30
CA PHE A 56 2.66 -3.61 -6.42
C PHE A 56 1.86 -3.14 -7.64
N ASN A 57 0.54 -3.36 -7.68
CA ASN A 57 -0.32 -2.85 -8.77
C ASN A 57 -0.26 -1.32 -8.87
N CYS A 58 0.11 -0.64 -7.78
CA CYS A 58 0.26 0.82 -7.77
C CYS A 58 1.41 1.35 -8.62
N TYR A 59 2.30 0.51 -9.16
CA TYR A 59 3.40 0.96 -10.01
C TYR A 59 3.07 1.00 -11.50
N TYR A 60 1.94 0.45 -11.92
CA TYR A 60 1.55 0.31 -13.32
C TYR A 60 0.02 0.29 -13.50
N VAL A 61 -0.70 1.02 -12.64
CA VAL A 61 -2.17 1.02 -12.67
C VAL A 61 -2.73 1.65 -13.96
N ASP A 62 -1.98 2.56 -14.56
CA ASP A 62 -2.22 3.11 -15.90
C ASP A 62 -2.20 2.01 -16.97
N VAL A 63 -1.19 1.15 -16.95
CA VAL A 63 -1.11 -0.02 -17.83
C VAL A 63 -2.30 -0.96 -17.58
N LEU A 64 -2.64 -1.24 -16.32
CA LEU A 64 -3.81 -2.06 -16.00
C LEU A 64 -5.12 -1.44 -16.53
N ALA A 65 -5.27 -0.12 -16.43
CA ALA A 65 -6.43 0.58 -16.93
C ALA A 65 -6.53 0.43 -18.46
N GLU A 66 -5.44 0.65 -19.18
CA GLU A 66 -5.45 0.57 -20.65
C GLU A 66 -5.62 -0.86 -21.17
N GLU A 67 -4.96 -1.85 -20.56
CA GLU A 67 -5.00 -3.24 -21.04
C GLU A 67 -6.32 -3.95 -20.74
N PHE A 68 -7.03 -3.52 -19.70
CA PHE A 68 -8.26 -4.16 -19.23
C PHE A 68 -9.39 -3.13 -19.11
N GLU A 69 -10.02 -2.78 -20.23
CA GLU A 69 -11.06 -1.75 -20.31
C GLU A 69 -12.27 -2.02 -19.38
N ASP A 70 -12.62 -3.29 -19.20
CA ASP A 70 -13.73 -3.73 -18.34
C ASP A 70 -13.36 -3.87 -16.86
N ALA A 71 -12.07 -3.79 -16.52
CA ALA A 71 -11.62 -3.90 -15.13
C ALA A 71 -12.10 -2.71 -14.30
N LYS A 72 -12.55 -3.01 -13.07
CA LYS A 72 -12.90 -2.03 -12.05
C LYS A 72 -11.80 -1.98 -10.99
N PHE A 73 -11.48 -0.78 -10.52
CA PHE A 73 -10.42 -0.56 -9.55
C PHE A 73 -10.98 -0.18 -8.19
N ILE A 74 -10.50 -0.85 -7.15
CA ILE A 74 -10.76 -0.46 -5.76
C ILE A 74 -9.44 0.02 -5.18
N PHE A 75 -9.38 1.31 -4.83
CA PHE A 75 -8.21 1.92 -4.23
C PHE A 75 -8.45 2.19 -2.76
N ALA A 76 -7.75 1.44 -1.91
CA ALA A 76 -7.75 1.66 -0.47
C ALA A 76 -6.64 2.64 -0.07
N ILE A 77 -7.04 3.75 0.54
CA ILE A 77 -6.11 4.74 1.10
C ILE A 77 -6.18 4.75 2.63
N ARG A 78 -5.05 5.03 3.30
CA ARG A 78 -4.92 5.15 4.75
C ARG A 78 -4.12 6.41 5.08
N ASP A 79 -4.36 7.00 6.25
CA ASP A 79 -3.59 8.15 6.71
C ASP A 79 -2.09 7.82 6.79
N CYS A 80 -1.26 8.82 6.52
CA CYS A 80 0.18 8.63 6.37
C CYS A 80 0.85 8.07 7.64
N PHE A 81 0.39 8.49 8.83
CA PHE A 81 0.91 8.01 10.11
C PHE A 81 0.64 6.53 10.32
N SER A 82 -0.63 6.13 10.25
CA SER A 82 -1.03 4.75 10.49
C SER A 82 -0.54 3.82 9.39
N TRP A 83 -0.41 4.31 8.15
CA TRP A 83 0.22 3.57 7.07
C TRP A 83 1.70 3.30 7.35
N PHE A 84 2.47 4.34 7.69
CA PHE A 84 3.92 4.19 7.90
C PHE A 84 4.22 3.28 9.08
N ASP A 85 3.56 3.47 10.22
CA ASP A 85 3.73 2.62 11.41
C ASP A 85 3.43 1.14 11.10
N SER A 86 2.39 0.89 10.30
CA SER A 86 2.00 -0.46 9.88
C SER A 86 3.02 -1.09 8.93
N MET A 87 3.51 -0.30 7.98
CA MET A 87 4.45 -0.75 6.96
C MET A 87 5.83 -1.02 7.56
N LEU A 88 6.35 -0.11 8.38
CA LEU A 88 7.64 -0.29 9.05
C LEU A 88 7.58 -1.46 10.05
N GLY A 89 6.49 -1.58 10.81
CA GLY A 89 6.29 -2.71 11.71
C GLY A 89 6.25 -4.05 10.98
N MET A 90 5.61 -4.12 9.81
CA MET A 90 5.61 -5.31 8.96
C MET A 90 7.02 -5.63 8.46
N ALA A 91 7.74 -4.64 7.91
CA ALA A 91 9.07 -4.85 7.35
C ALA A 91 10.07 -5.35 8.41
N LEU A 92 10.02 -4.77 9.62
CA LEU A 92 10.85 -5.18 10.75
C LEU A 92 10.52 -6.60 11.26
N ALA A 93 9.28 -7.06 11.11
CA ALA A 93 8.87 -8.38 11.56
C ALA A 93 9.33 -9.54 10.64
N MET A 94 9.86 -9.26 9.45
CA MET A 94 10.22 -10.28 8.45
C MET A 94 11.68 -10.78 8.56
N HIS A 95 12.37 -10.46 9.67
CA HIS A 95 13.81 -10.56 9.88
C HIS A 95 14.51 -11.87 9.40
N GLU A 96 13.94 -13.05 9.68
CA GLU A 96 14.69 -14.31 9.58
C GLU A 96 14.58 -15.04 8.23
N GLU A 97 13.60 -14.71 7.37
CA GLU A 97 13.34 -15.43 6.11
C GLU A 97 13.28 -14.52 4.88
N THR A 98 13.66 -13.25 5.01
CA THR A 98 13.48 -12.27 3.92
C THR A 98 14.54 -12.46 2.82
N PRO A 99 14.15 -12.82 1.59
CA PRO A 99 15.09 -12.94 0.47
C PRO A 99 15.63 -11.56 0.05
N PRO A 100 16.84 -11.46 -0.54
CA PRO A 100 17.46 -10.18 -0.89
C PRO A 100 16.59 -9.25 -1.75
N TRP A 101 15.80 -9.80 -2.68
CA TRP A 101 14.91 -8.99 -3.53
C TRP A 101 13.83 -8.26 -2.72
N MET A 102 13.42 -8.80 -1.58
CA MET A 102 12.39 -8.22 -0.73
C MET A 102 12.96 -7.11 0.17
N LEU A 103 14.25 -7.18 0.54
CA LEU A 103 14.95 -6.04 1.14
C LEU A 103 14.98 -4.84 0.18
N GLU A 104 15.36 -5.08 -1.09
CA GLU A 104 15.32 -4.04 -2.12
C GLU A 104 13.90 -3.49 -2.33
N TYR A 105 12.88 -4.35 -2.27
CA TYR A 105 11.50 -3.92 -2.30
C TYR A 105 11.14 -2.99 -1.13
N PHE A 106 11.53 -3.33 0.11
CA PHE A 106 11.32 -2.45 1.28
C PHE A 106 12.04 -1.11 1.16
N ARG A 107 13.29 -1.11 0.68
CA ARG A 107 14.07 0.11 0.48
C ARG A 107 13.43 1.09 -0.51
N ARG A 108 12.53 0.65 -1.40
CA ARG A 108 11.76 1.55 -2.28
C ARG A 108 10.89 2.54 -1.50
N PHE A 109 10.42 2.17 -0.31
CA PHE A 109 9.50 2.97 0.48
C PHE A 109 9.96 3.24 1.92
N LEU A 110 11.03 2.60 2.38
CA LEU A 110 11.73 2.95 3.62
C LEU A 110 13.06 3.67 3.38
N GLY A 111 13.47 3.79 2.12
CA GLY A 111 14.74 4.40 1.73
C GLY A 111 15.95 3.48 1.95
N PRO A 112 17.14 3.92 1.51
CA PRO A 112 18.37 3.12 1.57
C PRO A 112 18.89 2.87 2.99
N GLY A 113 18.38 3.59 3.99
CA GLY A 113 18.75 3.41 5.39
C GLY A 113 18.12 2.16 6.04
N PHE A 114 17.14 1.53 5.40
CA PHE A 114 16.49 0.34 5.94
C PHE A 114 17.35 -0.91 5.75
N GLU A 115 17.52 -1.63 6.87
CA GLU A 115 18.13 -2.96 6.95
C GLU A 115 17.19 -3.88 7.76
N LEU A 116 17.23 -5.18 7.48
CA LEU A 116 16.41 -6.16 8.20
C LEU A 116 16.82 -6.22 9.68
N GLU A 117 18.13 -6.19 9.95
CA GLU A 117 18.76 -6.35 11.27
C GLU A 117 18.50 -5.19 12.24
N LEU A 118 17.78 -4.14 11.82
CA LEU A 118 17.48 -2.99 12.67
C LEU A 118 16.67 -3.36 13.93
N THR A 119 15.93 -4.46 13.92
CA THR A 119 15.24 -4.94 15.13
C THR A 119 16.17 -5.42 16.23
N GLU A 120 17.37 -5.89 15.86
CA GLU A 120 18.41 -6.36 16.79
C GLU A 120 19.27 -5.20 17.32
N HIS A 121 19.16 -4.03 16.68
CA HIS A 121 19.96 -2.84 16.97
C HIS A 121 19.07 -1.61 17.24
N PRO A 122 18.43 -1.53 18.43
CA PRO A 122 17.43 -0.48 18.73
C PRO A 122 17.99 0.95 18.67
N ASP A 123 19.24 1.16 19.08
CA ASP A 123 19.90 2.47 19.00
C ASP A 123 20.12 2.91 17.55
N GLU A 124 20.50 1.96 16.69
CA GLU A 124 20.67 2.20 15.26
C GLU A 124 19.33 2.44 14.56
N LEU A 125 18.30 1.66 14.90
CA LEU A 125 16.94 1.89 14.45
C LEU A 125 16.50 3.31 14.78
N HIS A 126 16.70 3.77 16.02
CA HIS A 126 16.32 5.12 16.44
C HIS A 126 17.09 6.20 15.65
N MET A 127 18.39 6.02 15.44
CA MET A 127 19.22 6.94 14.67
C MET A 127 18.79 7.04 13.19
N ARG A 128 18.38 5.92 12.58
CA ARG A 128 18.00 5.88 11.17
C ARG A 128 16.52 6.21 10.94
N LEU A 129 15.68 6.16 11.97
CA LEU A 129 14.23 6.32 11.88
C LEU A 129 13.80 7.63 11.20
N PRO A 130 14.39 8.80 11.49
CA PRO A 130 13.99 10.05 10.82
C PRO A 130 14.14 9.98 9.29
N GLY A 131 15.23 9.40 8.79
CA GLY A 131 15.45 9.23 7.35
C GLY A 131 14.46 8.25 6.71
N MET A 132 14.10 7.18 7.42
CA MET A 132 13.07 6.24 6.95
C MET A 132 11.67 6.87 6.93
N VAL A 133 11.36 7.72 7.91
CA VAL A 133 10.11 8.47 7.96
C VAL A 133 10.00 9.42 6.77
N ASP A 134 11.03 10.22 6.49
CA ASP A 134 11.03 11.10 5.31
C ASP A 134 10.81 10.31 4.02
N ALA A 135 11.56 9.23 3.81
CA ALA A 135 11.42 8.35 2.65
C ALA A 135 10.00 7.77 2.54
N GLY A 136 9.44 7.29 3.65
CA GLY A 136 8.10 6.72 3.69
C GLY A 136 7.00 7.73 3.41
N MET A 137 7.07 8.93 3.99
CA MET A 137 6.05 9.97 3.78
C MET A 137 6.04 10.47 2.34
N ARG A 138 7.23 10.71 1.77
CA ARG A 138 7.38 11.04 0.35
C ARG A 138 6.86 9.92 -0.56
N TYR A 139 7.20 8.67 -0.25
CA TYR A 139 6.70 7.52 -1.01
C TYR A 139 5.17 7.43 -0.95
N TRP A 140 4.60 7.56 0.25
CA TRP A 140 3.15 7.54 0.46
C TRP A 140 2.46 8.60 -0.38
N SER A 141 2.93 9.84 -0.35
CA SER A 141 2.27 10.91 -1.11
C SER A 141 2.40 10.70 -2.61
N THR A 142 3.60 10.37 -3.09
CA THR A 142 3.89 10.12 -4.50
C THR A 142 3.01 9.02 -5.07
N VAL A 143 2.94 7.86 -4.41
CA VAL A 143 2.15 6.72 -4.90
C VAL A 143 0.65 7.02 -4.85
N ASN A 144 0.15 7.63 -3.77
CA ASN A 144 -1.28 7.94 -3.70
C ASN A 144 -1.69 9.01 -4.73
N GLN A 145 -0.86 10.03 -4.97
CA GLN A 145 -1.10 11.03 -6.03
C GLN A 145 -1.10 10.38 -7.40
N PHE A 146 -0.13 9.51 -7.69
CA PHE A 146 -0.10 8.75 -8.96
C PHE A 146 -1.37 7.92 -9.13
N MET A 147 -1.78 7.15 -8.11
CA MET A 147 -3.00 6.35 -8.15
C MET A 147 -4.24 7.21 -8.44
N LEU A 148 -4.39 8.34 -7.74
CA LEU A 148 -5.54 9.23 -7.95
C LEU A 148 -5.57 9.86 -9.34
N HIS A 149 -4.40 10.11 -9.93
CA HIS A 149 -4.29 10.67 -11.28
C HIS A 149 -4.50 9.63 -12.39
N ALA A 150 -3.90 8.44 -12.24
CA ALA A 150 -3.90 7.39 -13.25
C ALA A 150 -5.20 6.58 -13.28
N LEU A 151 -5.95 6.54 -12.17
CA LEU A 151 -7.16 5.74 -12.08
C LEU A 151 -8.31 6.32 -12.92
N PRO A 152 -8.98 5.52 -13.76
CA PRO A 152 -10.12 5.96 -14.55
C PRO A 152 -11.34 6.18 -13.67
N ALA A 153 -11.74 7.44 -13.47
CA ALA A 153 -12.83 7.82 -12.55
C ALA A 153 -14.15 7.01 -12.71
N PRO A 154 -14.65 6.71 -13.93
CA PRO A 154 -15.92 5.98 -14.09
C PRO A 154 -15.91 4.54 -13.57
N ARG A 155 -14.73 3.92 -13.46
CA ARG A 155 -14.56 2.53 -13.05
C ARG A 155 -13.56 2.38 -11.90
N SER A 156 -13.46 3.42 -11.08
CA SER A 156 -12.61 3.44 -9.88
C SER A 156 -13.41 3.83 -8.65
N LEU A 157 -13.13 3.14 -7.54
CA LEU A 157 -13.71 3.40 -6.24
C LEU A 157 -12.60 3.62 -5.21
N VAL A 158 -12.51 4.84 -4.70
CA VAL A 158 -11.62 5.16 -3.57
C VAL A 158 -12.34 4.89 -2.25
N VAL A 159 -11.68 4.16 -1.36
CA VAL A 159 -12.17 3.79 -0.03
C VAL A 159 -11.11 4.05 1.01
N ARG A 160 -11.50 4.65 2.14
CA ARG A 160 -10.60 4.82 3.28
C ARG A 160 -10.57 3.51 4.07
N THR A 161 -9.37 3.08 4.45
CA THR A 161 -9.17 1.77 5.08
C THR A 161 -9.95 1.62 6.39
N HIS A 162 -10.08 2.69 7.18
CA HIS A 162 -10.87 2.68 8.43
C HIS A 162 -12.39 2.61 8.20
N GLU A 163 -12.86 2.93 7.00
CA GLU A 163 -14.28 2.89 6.62
C GLU A 163 -14.66 1.62 5.86
N LEU A 164 -13.71 0.71 5.66
CA LEU A 164 -13.88 -0.43 4.76
C LEU A 164 -15.06 -1.32 5.16
N SER A 165 -15.21 -1.58 6.47
CA SER A 165 -16.34 -2.33 7.05
C SER A 165 -17.69 -1.72 6.71
N HIS A 166 -17.80 -0.40 6.78
CA HIS A 166 -19.03 0.35 6.45
C HIS A 166 -19.22 0.51 4.94
N SER A 167 -18.14 0.35 4.16
CA SER A 167 -18.14 0.50 2.70
C SER A 167 -18.49 -0.79 1.96
N LEU A 168 -18.67 -1.93 2.64
CA LEU A 168 -18.95 -3.21 1.99
C LEU A 168 -20.19 -3.18 1.06
N PRO A 169 -21.35 -2.58 1.44
CA PRO A 169 -22.48 -2.48 0.51
C PRO A 169 -22.16 -1.64 -0.73
N ARG A 170 -21.40 -0.56 -0.56
CA ARG A 170 -20.95 0.31 -1.67
C ARG A 170 -19.97 -0.43 -2.58
N LEU A 171 -19.05 -1.21 -2.01
CA LEU A 171 -18.11 -2.05 -2.75
C LEU A 171 -18.84 -3.10 -3.58
N ALA A 172 -19.79 -3.82 -2.96
CA ALA A 172 -20.59 -4.84 -3.63
C ALA A 172 -21.37 -4.25 -4.81
N ALA A 173 -22.06 -3.12 -4.59
CA ALA A 173 -22.79 -2.41 -5.64
C ALA A 173 -21.87 -1.92 -6.76
N PHE A 174 -20.68 -1.39 -6.42
CA PHE A 174 -19.71 -0.91 -7.40
C PHE A 174 -19.21 -2.03 -8.30
N VAL A 175 -18.82 -3.18 -7.75
CA VAL A 175 -18.35 -4.30 -8.57
C VAL A 175 -19.49 -5.08 -9.24
N GLY A 176 -20.73 -4.96 -8.72
CA GLY A 176 -21.93 -5.57 -9.30
C GLY A 176 -22.23 -6.96 -8.75
N ILE A 177 -21.96 -7.19 -7.45
CA ILE A 177 -22.20 -8.47 -6.78
C ILE A 177 -23.14 -8.31 -5.58
N PRO A 178 -23.80 -9.40 -5.12
CA PRO A 178 -24.63 -9.34 -3.92
C PRO A 178 -23.77 -9.11 -2.66
N PRO A 179 -24.12 -8.20 -1.74
CA PRO A 179 -23.31 -7.88 -0.55
C PRO A 179 -23.07 -9.08 0.38
N GLU A 180 -23.98 -10.06 0.41
CA GLU A 180 -23.88 -11.30 1.19
C GLU A 180 -22.80 -12.28 0.70
N THR A 181 -22.24 -12.05 -0.49
CA THR A 181 -21.10 -12.84 -0.97
C THR A 181 -19.77 -12.34 -0.41
N LEU A 182 -19.71 -11.10 0.08
CA LEU A 182 -18.53 -10.57 0.74
C LEU A 182 -18.32 -11.24 2.10
N VAL A 183 -17.05 -11.35 2.51
CA VAL A 183 -16.65 -11.99 3.78
C VAL A 183 -16.03 -10.96 4.72
N PRO A 184 -16.84 -10.18 5.49
CA PRO A 184 -16.33 -9.13 6.37
C PRO A 184 -15.27 -9.61 7.36
N LYS A 185 -15.38 -10.85 7.84
CA LYS A 185 -14.45 -11.43 8.83
C LYS A 185 -13.01 -11.55 8.32
N LEU A 186 -12.80 -11.53 7.01
CA LEU A 186 -11.49 -11.65 6.37
C LEU A 186 -10.90 -10.29 5.94
N MET A 187 -11.52 -9.17 6.33
CA MET A 187 -11.01 -7.81 6.05
C MET A 187 -9.61 -7.56 6.64
N HIS A 188 -9.32 -8.19 7.79
CA HIS A 188 -8.14 -7.95 8.61
C HIS A 188 -7.12 -9.11 8.56
N LEU A 189 -7.14 -9.95 7.52
CA LEU A 189 -6.20 -11.08 7.39
C LEU A 189 -4.72 -10.67 7.50
N ASN A 190 -4.39 -9.44 7.10
CA ASN A 190 -3.04 -8.88 7.16
C ASN A 190 -2.86 -7.86 8.30
N GLU A 191 -3.72 -7.87 9.32
CA GLU A 191 -3.54 -7.00 10.49
C GLU A 191 -2.31 -7.44 11.30
N ALA A 192 -1.34 -6.54 11.44
CA ALA A 192 -0.15 -6.79 12.24
C ALA A 192 -0.55 -7.05 13.70
N ARG A 193 -0.05 -8.15 14.28
CA ARG A 193 -0.31 -8.52 15.68
C ARG A 193 0.25 -7.52 16.69
N THR A 194 1.22 -6.70 16.27
CA THR A 194 1.85 -5.65 17.07
C THR A 194 1.87 -4.34 16.29
N THR A 195 1.43 -3.26 16.93
CA THR A 195 1.69 -1.89 16.45
C THR A 195 2.91 -1.39 17.19
N HIS A 196 4.06 -1.33 16.50
CA HIS A 196 5.32 -0.93 17.14
C HIS A 196 5.34 0.55 17.55
N ARG A 197 4.32 1.34 17.16
CA ARG A 197 4.15 2.78 17.49
C ARG A 197 5.46 3.56 17.33
N LEU A 198 6.21 3.23 16.28
CA LEU A 198 7.61 3.64 16.10
C LEU A 198 7.71 5.14 15.89
N LEU A 199 6.70 5.74 15.26
CA LEU A 199 6.61 7.19 15.11
C LEU A 199 6.63 7.94 16.45
N ARG A 200 6.28 7.30 17.58
CA ARG A 200 6.40 7.96 18.91
C ARG A 200 7.84 8.17 19.36
N ALA A 201 8.79 7.48 18.76
CA ALA A 201 10.21 7.65 19.04
C ALA A 201 10.85 8.77 18.21
N VAL A 202 10.11 9.40 17.30
CA VAL A 202 10.61 10.50 16.46
C VAL A 202 10.16 11.83 17.05
N ASP A 203 11.01 12.86 16.93
CA ASP A 203 10.66 14.22 17.35
C ASP A 203 9.37 14.67 16.66
N PRO A 204 8.31 15.04 17.42
CA PRO A 204 7.06 15.54 16.86
C PRO A 204 7.21 16.75 15.95
N ALA A 205 8.21 17.62 16.19
CA ALA A 205 8.47 18.77 15.32
C ALA A 205 8.92 18.30 13.93
N PHE A 206 9.89 17.39 13.89
CA PHE A 206 10.35 16.77 12.64
C PHE A 206 9.21 16.05 11.91
N LEU A 207 8.37 15.28 12.63
CA LEU A 207 7.20 14.62 12.02
C LEU A 207 6.23 15.61 11.40
N SER A 208 6.01 16.75 12.06
CA SER A 208 5.16 17.82 11.54
C SER A 208 5.73 18.38 10.25
N ASP A 209 7.02 18.69 10.22
CA ASP A 209 7.71 19.26 9.05
C ASP A 209 7.65 18.31 7.85
N VAL A 210 7.93 17.02 8.06
CA VAL A 210 7.89 16.00 7.00
C VAL A 210 6.47 15.83 6.43
N VAL A 211 5.44 15.86 7.27
CA VAL A 211 4.05 15.78 6.80
C VAL A 211 3.65 17.07 6.09
N GLU A 212 4.12 18.22 6.57
CA GLU A 212 3.89 19.50 5.92
C GLU A 212 4.44 19.47 4.49
N GLU A 213 5.68 19.00 4.34
CA GLU A 213 6.39 18.89 3.07
C GLU A 213 5.75 17.90 2.09
N HIS A 214 5.47 16.68 2.54
CA HIS A 214 5.08 15.59 1.62
C HIS A 214 3.59 15.27 1.62
N GLY A 215 2.90 15.41 2.74
CA GLY A 215 1.61 14.76 2.99
C GLY A 215 0.39 15.68 3.09
N THR A 216 0.59 17.00 3.20
CA THR A 216 -0.46 17.96 3.57
C THR A 216 -1.72 17.88 2.73
N GLU A 217 -1.58 17.85 1.40
CA GLU A 217 -2.73 17.93 0.49
C GLU A 217 -3.64 16.71 0.62
N LEU A 218 -3.08 15.51 0.48
CA LEU A 218 -3.82 14.25 0.60
C LEU A 218 -4.39 14.05 2.01
N MET A 219 -3.64 14.43 3.04
CA MET A 219 -4.14 14.35 4.42
C MET A 219 -5.33 15.29 4.63
N ARG A 220 -5.28 16.50 4.08
CA ARG A 220 -6.40 17.46 4.15
C ARG A 220 -7.63 16.96 3.39
N GLU A 221 -7.43 16.37 2.23
CA GLU A 221 -8.53 15.88 1.37
C GLU A 221 -9.20 14.64 1.96
N PHE A 222 -8.43 13.60 2.28
CA PHE A 222 -8.97 12.30 2.66
C PHE A 222 -9.13 12.11 4.17
N PHE A 223 -8.31 12.81 4.98
CA PHE A 223 -8.17 12.59 6.41
C PHE A 223 -8.19 13.89 7.24
N PRO A 224 -9.11 14.85 7.00
CA PRO A 224 -9.07 16.18 7.63
C PRO A 224 -9.17 16.18 9.17
N LYS A 225 -9.66 15.08 9.75
CA LYS A 225 -9.79 14.90 11.21
C LYS A 225 -8.57 14.22 11.84
N VAL A 226 -7.65 13.69 11.04
CA VAL A 226 -6.44 13.02 11.52
C VAL A 226 -5.38 14.08 11.74
N THR A 227 -4.86 14.16 12.97
CA THR A 227 -3.80 15.09 13.34
C THR A 227 -2.64 14.32 13.98
N LEU A 228 -1.43 14.86 13.87
CA LEU A 228 -0.24 14.29 14.53
C LEU A 228 -0.47 14.15 16.04
N ALA A 229 -1.02 15.19 16.68
CA ALA A 229 -1.34 15.18 18.10
C ALA A 229 -2.35 14.08 18.47
N GLY A 230 -3.41 13.89 17.66
CA GLY A 230 -4.40 12.83 17.88
C GLY A 230 -3.79 11.44 17.74
N PHE A 231 -2.96 11.25 16.71
CA PHE A 231 -2.24 9.99 16.46
C PHE A 231 -1.28 9.64 17.60
N LEU A 232 -0.40 10.58 18.00
CA LEU A 232 0.55 10.38 19.09
C LEU A 232 -0.16 10.19 20.44
N GLY A 233 -1.25 10.94 20.68
CA GLY A 233 -2.09 10.83 21.88
C GLY A 233 -2.87 9.53 22.00
N GLY A 234 -2.92 8.69 20.95
CA GLY A 234 -3.63 7.42 20.96
C GLY A 234 -5.15 7.55 20.80
N ALA A 235 -5.65 8.72 20.42
CA ALA A 235 -7.02 8.89 20.01
C ALA A 235 -7.16 8.31 18.60
N ARG A 236 -7.81 7.14 18.45
CA ARG A 236 -8.24 6.70 17.13
C ARG A 236 -9.24 7.72 16.61
N PRO A 237 -9.06 8.26 15.39
CA PRO A 237 -10.10 9.08 14.78
C PRO A 237 -11.36 8.22 14.66
N ALA A 238 -12.48 8.78 15.13
CA ALA A 238 -13.81 8.17 15.04
C ALA A 238 -14.33 8.11 13.61
#